data_AF-A0A534KIP7-F1
#
_entry.id   AF-A0A534KIP7-F1
#
_cell.length_a   1.000
_cell.length_b   1.000
_cell.length_c   1.000
_cell.angle_alpha   90.00
_cell.angle_beta   90.00
_cell.angle_gamma   90.00
#
_symmetry.space_group_name_H-M   'P 1'
#
loop_
_entity.id
_entity.type
_entity.pdbx_description
1 polymer ?
#
loop_
_entity_poly.entity_id
_entity_poly.type
_entity_poly.pdbx_seq_one_letter_code
_entity_poly.pdbx_strand_id
1 'polypeptide(L)'
;MTSKGGKESDALARAFGVLVEGLTFYDLANVAVAEMRVKVAFEELGRHKKDQLARLESVAGSGPKEAAVMPGIYPMNVVAKVECYVCGFVAETKAMPNTCPNCGAARYAFEKEISLSKAWEIAADAGRKSATLFGESAAHAGGRAKVVLEELARDEEGQAVQADRQLAELRT
;
A
#
# COMPACT_ATOMS: atom_id res chain seq x y z
N MET A 1 -28.01 -17.42 -8.30
CA MET A 1 -28.65 -16.09 -8.16
C MET A 1 -27.83 -15.26 -7.18
N THR A 2 -26.79 -14.56 -7.63
CA THR A 2 -26.08 -13.60 -6.78
C THR A 2 -26.90 -12.31 -6.72
N SER A 3 -27.49 -12.03 -5.57
CA SER A 3 -28.35 -10.87 -5.34
C SER A 3 -27.53 -9.57 -5.46
N LYS A 4 -28.21 -8.45 -5.73
CA LYS A 4 -27.60 -7.12 -5.83
C LYS A 4 -26.75 -6.77 -4.60
N GLY A 5 -27.18 -7.17 -3.41
CA GLY A 5 -26.45 -6.95 -2.16
C GLY A 5 -25.14 -7.74 -2.03
N GLY A 6 -25.05 -8.94 -2.64
CA GLY A 6 -23.79 -9.71 -2.66
C GLY A 6 -22.70 -8.99 -3.46
N LYS A 7 -23.06 -8.43 -4.62
CA LYS A 7 -22.11 -7.70 -5.48
C LYS A 7 -21.55 -6.44 -4.82
N GLU A 8 -22.36 -5.73 -4.04
CA GLU A 8 -21.94 -4.55 -3.29
C GLU A 8 -20.98 -4.92 -2.15
N SER A 9 -21.29 -5.98 -1.39
CA SER A 9 -20.40 -6.49 -0.34
C SER A 9 -19.03 -6.89 -0.90
N ASP A 10 -19.01 -7.62 -2.02
CA ASP A 10 -17.78 -8.06 -2.67
C ASP A 10 -16.96 -6.88 -3.23
N ALA A 11 -17.64 -5.85 -3.74
CA ALA A 11 -16.99 -4.62 -4.20
C ALA A 11 -16.35 -3.86 -3.04
N LEU A 12 -17.07 -3.70 -1.92
CA LEU A 12 -16.55 -3.05 -0.72
C LEU A 12 -15.36 -3.83 -0.14
N ALA A 13 -15.46 -5.15 -0.01
CA ALA A 13 -14.38 -5.98 0.49
C ALA A 13 -13.09 -5.84 -0.33
N ARG A 14 -13.21 -5.76 -1.67
CA ARG A 14 -12.06 -5.51 -2.56
C ARG A 14 -11.47 -4.12 -2.37
N ALA A 15 -12.31 -3.08 -2.28
CA ALA A 15 -11.86 -1.72 -2.02
C ALA A 15 -11.14 -1.60 -0.67
N PHE A 16 -11.66 -2.21 0.40
CA PHE A 16 -10.95 -2.32 1.67
C PHE A 16 -9.64 -3.09 1.54
N GLY A 17 -9.62 -4.15 0.73
CA GLY A 17 -8.41 -4.91 0.40
C GLY A 17 -7.28 -4.04 -0.14
N VAL A 18 -7.58 -3.11 -1.07
CA VAL A 18 -6.60 -2.13 -1.58
C VAL A 18 -6.02 -1.29 -0.46
N LEU A 19 -6.87 -0.76 0.42
CA LEU A 19 -6.47 0.15 1.48
C LEU A 19 -5.62 -0.55 2.54
N VAL A 20 -6.03 -1.75 2.95
CA VAL A 20 -5.31 -2.59 3.92
C VAL A 20 -3.97 -3.06 3.35
N GLU A 21 -3.95 -3.48 2.08
CA GLU A 21 -2.71 -3.90 1.41
C GLU A 21 -1.70 -2.74 1.34
N GLY A 22 -2.15 -1.55 0.91
CA GLY A 22 -1.29 -0.36 0.83
C GLY A 22 -0.72 0.07 2.18
N LEU A 23 -1.55 0.08 3.23
CA LEU A 23 -1.08 0.34 4.59
C LEU A 23 -0.04 -0.68 5.03
N THR A 24 -0.29 -1.96 4.79
CA THR A 24 0.64 -3.04 5.13
C THR A 24 1.97 -2.86 4.40
N PHE A 25 1.93 -2.52 3.11
CA PHE A 25 3.13 -2.24 2.34
C PHE A 25 3.94 -1.08 2.93
N TYR A 26 3.32 0.08 3.15
CA TYR A 26 4.03 1.27 3.65
C TYR A 26 4.55 1.08 5.07
N ASP A 27 3.82 0.40 5.95
CA ASP A 27 4.28 0.07 7.31
C ASP A 27 5.54 -0.80 7.27
N LEU A 28 5.56 -1.85 6.44
CA LEU A 28 6.73 -2.70 6.28
C LEU A 28 7.90 -1.95 5.61
N ALA A 29 7.61 -1.10 4.62
CA ALA A 29 8.62 -0.30 3.95
C ALA A 29 9.31 0.66 4.93
N ASN A 30 8.56 1.33 5.80
CA ASN A 30 9.10 2.24 6.81
C ASN A 30 10.00 1.52 7.83
N VAL A 31 9.75 0.24 8.09
CA VAL A 31 10.64 -0.60 8.91
C VAL A 31 11.91 -0.98 8.17
N ALA A 32 11.81 -1.35 6.89
CA ALA A 32 12.90 -1.98 6.14
C ALA A 32 13.84 -1.01 5.43
N VAL A 33 13.36 0.13 4.93
CA VAL A 33 14.15 1.00 4.03
C VAL A 33 15.31 1.67 4.78
N ALA A 34 16.46 1.85 4.12
CA ALA A 34 17.57 2.67 4.63
C ALA A 34 17.40 4.15 4.27
N GLU A 35 17.10 4.44 2.99
CA GLU A 35 17.09 5.80 2.43
C GLU A 35 16.02 6.69 3.08
N MET A 36 16.46 7.77 3.73
CA MET A 36 15.57 8.70 4.46
C MET A 36 14.49 9.34 3.58
N ARG A 37 14.84 9.75 2.35
CA ARG A 37 13.87 10.38 1.42
C ARG A 37 12.74 9.42 1.06
N VAL A 38 13.06 8.14 0.94
CA VAL A 38 12.06 7.09 0.66
C VAL A 38 11.19 6.85 1.88
N LYS A 39 11.74 6.86 3.10
CA LYS A 39 10.93 6.79 4.33
C LYS A 39 9.92 7.93 4.38
N VAL A 40 10.35 9.18 4.17
CA VAL A 40 9.45 10.33 4.20
C VAL A 40 8.33 10.18 3.16
N ALA A 41 8.68 9.80 1.93
CA ALA A 41 7.69 9.56 0.88
C ALA A 41 6.68 8.46 1.26
N PHE A 42 7.14 7.31 1.75
CA PHE A 42 6.28 6.21 2.15
C PHE A 42 5.46 6.49 3.40
N GLU A 43 5.96 7.26 4.36
CA GLU A 43 5.18 7.75 5.50
C GLU A 43 4.04 8.68 5.06
N GLU A 44 4.29 9.59 4.12
CA GLU A 44 3.28 10.48 3.56
C GLU A 44 2.19 9.70 2.80
N LEU A 45 2.59 8.78 1.93
CA LEU A 45 1.67 7.90 1.21
C LEU A 45 0.88 6.99 2.14
N GLY A 46 1.52 6.46 3.19
CA GLY A 46 0.87 5.66 4.24
C GLY A 46 -0.17 6.46 5.03
N ARG A 47 0.13 7.72 5.40
CA ARG A 47 -0.85 8.62 6.03
C ARG A 47 -2.05 8.87 5.13
N HIS A 48 -1.82 9.15 3.85
CA HIS A 48 -2.91 9.33 2.89
C HIS A 48 -3.78 8.08 2.79
N LYS A 49 -3.18 6.89 2.69
CA LYS A 49 -3.90 5.61 2.64
C LYS A 49 -4.76 5.38 3.90
N LYS A 50 -4.27 5.81 5.07
CA LYS A 50 -5.00 5.74 6.34
C LYS A 50 -6.23 6.66 6.33
N ASP A 51 -6.09 7.87 5.81
CA ASP A 51 -7.21 8.82 5.68
C ASP A 51 -8.28 8.28 4.72
N GLN A 52 -7.87 7.68 3.60
CA GLN A 52 -8.76 7.01 2.66
C GLN A 52 -9.53 5.85 3.31
N LEU A 53 -8.85 5.03 4.11
CA LEU A 53 -9.48 3.95 4.88
C LEU A 53 -10.55 4.51 5.82
N ALA A 54 -10.23 5.53 6.61
CA ALA A 54 -11.17 6.14 7.52
C ALA A 54 -12.42 6.71 6.80
N ARG A 55 -12.22 7.33 5.62
CA ARG A 55 -13.33 7.83 4.79
C ARG A 55 -14.26 6.70 4.35
N LEU A 56 -13.72 5.59 3.86
CA LEU A 56 -14.55 4.45 3.43
C LEU A 56 -15.24 3.77 4.61
N GLU A 57 -14.54 3.58 5.74
CA GLU A 57 -15.13 3.05 6.99
C GLU A 57 -16.31 3.90 7.46
N SER A 58 -16.24 5.23 7.33
CA SER A 58 -17.30 6.15 7.77
C SER A 58 -18.63 5.98 7.02
N VAL A 59 -18.60 5.41 5.81
CA VAL A 59 -19.80 5.24 4.96
C VAL A 59 -20.22 3.79 4.77
N ALA A 60 -19.28 2.84 4.91
CA ALA A 60 -19.51 1.41 4.70
C ALA A 60 -19.44 0.57 5.99
N GLY A 61 -19.03 1.17 7.12
CA GLY A 61 -18.74 0.45 8.36
C GLY A 61 -17.44 -0.36 8.28
N SER A 62 -17.12 -1.08 9.37
CA SER A 62 -15.91 -1.91 9.46
C SER A 62 -16.12 -3.37 9.00
N GLY A 63 -17.36 -3.84 8.89
CA GLY A 63 -17.65 -5.24 8.52
C GLY A 63 -16.99 -5.68 7.21
N PRO A 64 -17.09 -4.91 6.10
CA PRO A 64 -16.44 -5.28 4.84
C PRO A 64 -14.91 -5.28 4.90
N LYS A 65 -14.29 -4.56 5.85
CA LYS A 65 -12.84 -4.58 6.08
C LYS A 65 -12.38 -5.91 6.68
N GLU A 66 -13.18 -6.54 7.53
CA GLU A 66 -12.88 -7.86 8.10
C GLU A 66 -12.92 -8.96 7.01
N ALA A 67 -13.73 -8.75 5.97
CA ALA A 67 -13.80 -9.60 4.78
C ALA A 67 -12.82 -9.19 3.67
N ALA A 68 -11.93 -8.22 3.91
CA ALA A 68 -11.05 -7.70 2.89
C ALA A 68 -10.07 -8.76 2.37
N VAL A 69 -9.94 -8.82 1.05
CA VAL A 69 -8.95 -9.67 0.36
C VAL A 69 -7.94 -8.77 -0.31
N MET A 70 -6.65 -8.97 0.00
CA MET A 70 -5.56 -8.20 -0.60
C MET A 70 -5.47 -8.49 -2.11
N PRO A 71 -5.58 -7.47 -2.98
CA PRO A 71 -5.68 -7.67 -4.43
C PRO A 71 -4.34 -7.87 -5.15
N GLY A 72 -3.19 -7.73 -4.49
CA GLY A 72 -1.88 -7.86 -5.13
C GLY A 72 -1.47 -6.60 -5.90
N ILE A 73 -1.95 -5.42 -5.49
CA ILE A 73 -1.59 -4.14 -6.12
C ILE A 73 -0.19 -3.71 -5.70
N TYR A 74 0.12 -3.87 -4.41
CA TYR A 74 1.41 -3.47 -3.86
C TYR A 74 2.42 -4.62 -3.97
N PRO A 75 3.69 -4.33 -4.30
CA PRO A 75 4.71 -5.37 -4.47
C PRO A 75 5.23 -5.84 -3.10
N MET A 76 4.41 -6.61 -2.38
CA MET A 76 4.70 -7.07 -1.01
C MET A 76 6.03 -7.80 -0.89
N ASN A 77 6.45 -8.53 -1.92
CA ASN A 77 7.74 -9.22 -1.96
C ASN A 77 8.95 -8.28 -1.80
N VAL A 78 8.82 -6.99 -2.13
CA VAL A 78 9.88 -5.99 -1.95
C VAL A 78 10.15 -5.74 -0.47
N VAL A 79 9.12 -5.79 0.39
CA VAL A 79 9.19 -5.34 1.79
C VAL A 79 8.81 -6.40 2.81
N ALA A 80 8.28 -7.56 2.42
CA ALA A 80 7.82 -8.59 3.35
C ALA A 80 8.95 -9.26 4.14
N LYS A 81 10.11 -9.45 3.50
CA LYS A 81 11.28 -10.09 4.09
C LYS A 81 12.52 -9.22 3.93
N VAL A 82 13.39 -9.26 4.93
CA VAL A 82 14.72 -8.65 4.93
C VAL A 82 15.79 -9.72 5.00
N GLU A 83 16.95 -9.44 4.42
CA GLU A 83 18.10 -10.34 4.38
C GLU A 83 19.31 -9.62 4.96
N CYS A 84 20.03 -10.29 5.85
CA CYS A 84 21.27 -9.77 6.41
C CYS A 84 22.34 -9.76 5.32
N TYR A 85 22.76 -8.57 4.85
CA TYR A 85 23.75 -8.48 3.76
C TYR A 85 25.12 -9.08 4.12
N VAL A 86 25.40 -9.30 5.41
CA VAL A 86 26.67 -9.90 5.88
C VAL A 86 26.69 -11.43 5.71
N CYS A 87 25.56 -12.12 5.92
CA CYS A 87 25.55 -13.59 6.00
C CYS A 87 24.37 -14.28 5.30
N GLY A 88 23.44 -13.54 4.71
CA GLY A 88 22.28 -14.08 3.99
C GLY A 88 21.12 -14.57 4.88
N PHE A 89 21.16 -14.34 6.20
CA PHE A 89 20.03 -14.71 7.07
C PHE A 89 18.77 -13.92 6.71
N VAL A 90 17.66 -14.62 6.46
CA VAL A 90 16.37 -14.01 6.07
C VAL A 90 15.41 -13.99 7.26
N ALA A 91 14.74 -12.85 7.46
CA ALA A 91 13.69 -12.66 8.46
C ALA A 91 12.45 -11.99 7.86
N GLU A 92 11.30 -12.20 8.48
CA GLU A 92 10.10 -11.39 8.21
C GLU A 92 10.35 -9.95 8.68
N THR A 93 10.04 -8.97 7.84
CA THR A 93 10.28 -7.54 8.13
C THR A 93 9.54 -7.08 9.39
N LYS A 94 8.32 -7.56 9.61
CA LYS A 94 7.53 -7.28 10.82
C LYS A 94 8.26 -7.71 12.10
N ALA A 95 9.12 -8.72 12.02
CA ALA A 95 9.92 -9.25 13.11
C ALA A 95 11.41 -8.99 12.90
N MET A 96 11.78 -7.93 12.18
CA MET A 96 13.18 -7.60 11.87
C MET A 96 13.99 -7.47 13.16
N PRO A 97 15.04 -8.30 13.34
CA PRO A 97 15.78 -8.36 14.59
C PRO A 97 16.73 -7.15 14.75
N ASN A 98 17.05 -6.79 16.00
CA ASN A 98 18.03 -5.74 16.29
C ASN A 98 19.49 -6.20 16.09
N THR A 99 19.72 -7.51 16.15
CA THR A 99 21.01 -8.16 15.90
C THR A 99 20.77 -9.45 15.13
N CYS A 100 21.56 -9.71 14.09
CA CYS A 100 21.45 -10.90 13.27
C CYS A 100 21.75 -12.15 14.12
N PRO A 101 20.81 -13.10 14.25
CA PRO A 101 21.00 -14.28 15.07
C PRO A 101 22.05 -15.25 14.50
N ASN A 102 22.41 -15.10 13.22
CA ASN A 102 23.37 -15.98 12.54
C ASN A 102 24.82 -15.48 12.66
N CYS A 103 25.07 -14.17 12.51
CA CYS A 103 26.43 -13.63 12.46
C CYS A 103 26.71 -12.47 13.43
N GLY A 104 25.72 -12.02 14.21
CA GLY A 104 25.89 -10.93 15.17
C GLY A 104 25.91 -9.52 14.58
N ALA A 105 25.73 -9.36 13.26
CA ALA A 105 25.63 -8.04 12.63
C ALA A 105 24.46 -7.22 13.20
N ALA A 106 24.61 -5.90 13.30
CA ALA A 106 23.57 -5.02 13.84
C ALA A 106 22.36 -4.87 12.89
N ARG A 107 21.29 -4.23 13.37
CA ARG A 107 20.00 -4.03 12.65
C ARG A 107 20.15 -3.44 11.25
N TYR A 108 21.03 -2.47 11.05
CA TYR A 108 21.25 -1.85 9.73
C TYR A 108 21.68 -2.87 8.67
N ALA A 109 22.17 -4.05 9.07
CA ALA A 109 22.51 -5.13 8.16
C ALA A 109 21.31 -5.71 7.40
N PHE A 110 20.09 -5.41 7.85
CA PHE A 110 18.83 -5.84 7.24
C PHE A 110 18.14 -4.74 6.44
N GLU A 111 18.64 -3.50 6.51
CA GLU A 111 18.00 -2.40 5.80
C GLU A 111 18.11 -2.57 4.29
N LYS A 112 17.03 -2.19 3.59
CA LYS A 112 16.90 -2.30 2.15
C LYS A 112 17.24 -0.99 1.46
N GLU A 113 18.06 -1.10 0.42
CA GLU A 113 18.25 -0.05 -0.56
C GLU A 113 17.07 -0.07 -1.55
N ILE A 114 16.09 0.78 -1.30
CA ILE A 114 15.06 1.14 -2.27
C ILE A 114 15.41 2.54 -2.73
N SER A 115 15.67 2.72 -4.02
CA SER A 115 15.91 4.06 -4.56
C SER A 115 14.64 4.89 -4.56
N LEU A 116 14.79 6.21 -4.42
CA LEU A 116 13.66 7.12 -4.55
C LEU A 116 12.92 7.01 -5.90
N SER A 117 13.64 6.76 -6.99
CA SER A 117 13.01 6.47 -8.28
C SER A 117 12.11 5.23 -8.22
N LYS A 118 12.58 4.15 -7.57
CA LYS A 118 11.79 2.93 -7.41
C LYS A 118 10.58 3.14 -6.51
N ALA A 119 10.72 3.94 -5.46
CA ALA A 119 9.61 4.30 -4.59
C ALA A 119 8.49 5.01 -5.37
N TRP A 120 8.83 5.98 -6.22
CA TRP A 120 7.85 6.67 -7.05
C TRP A 120 7.26 5.79 -8.15
N GLU A 121 8.04 4.88 -8.75
CA GLU A 121 7.49 3.87 -9.67
C GLU A 121 6.43 3.00 -9.00
N ILE A 122 6.71 2.53 -7.77
CA ILE A 122 5.75 1.73 -6.99
C ILE A 122 4.50 2.55 -6.69
N ALA A 123 4.65 3.80 -6.23
CA ALA A 123 3.53 4.67 -5.90
C ALA A 123 2.65 4.96 -7.13
N ALA A 124 3.26 5.24 -8.29
CA ALA A 124 2.53 5.52 -9.52
C ALA A 124 1.76 4.31 -10.05
N ASP A 125 2.41 3.13 -10.07
CA ASP A 125 1.76 1.89 -10.52
C ASP A 125 0.65 1.45 -9.56
N ALA A 126 0.91 1.48 -8.24
CA ALA A 126 -0.08 1.14 -7.23
C ALA A 126 -1.27 2.12 -7.24
N GLY A 127 -1.02 3.42 -7.43
CA GLY A 127 -2.06 4.44 -7.53
C GLY A 127 -3.00 4.18 -8.71
N ARG A 128 -2.49 3.99 -9.93
CA ARG A 128 -3.33 3.70 -11.11
C ARG A 128 -4.18 2.43 -10.96
N LYS A 129 -3.58 1.36 -10.42
CA LYS A 129 -4.28 0.10 -10.15
C LYS A 129 -5.36 0.27 -9.08
N SER A 130 -5.06 1.01 -8.01
CA SER A 130 -6.01 1.34 -6.95
C SER A 130 -7.16 2.18 -7.48
N ALA A 131 -6.87 3.19 -8.30
CA ALA A 131 -7.87 4.04 -8.95
C ALA A 131 -8.85 3.23 -9.80
N THR A 132 -8.32 2.31 -10.61
CA THR A 132 -9.12 1.40 -11.44
C THR A 132 -10.04 0.54 -10.57
N LEU A 133 -9.51 -0.10 -9.53
CA LEU A 133 -10.28 -0.99 -8.66
C LEU A 133 -11.35 -0.23 -7.86
N PHE A 134 -11.06 1.00 -7.41
CA PHE A 134 -12.06 1.85 -6.76
C PHE A 134 -13.19 2.25 -7.73
N GLY A 135 -12.87 2.58 -8.99
CA GLY A 135 -13.87 2.85 -10.02
C GLY A 135 -14.77 1.64 -10.31
N GLU A 136 -14.17 0.45 -10.44
CA GLU A 136 -14.92 -0.82 -10.58
C GLU A 136 -15.80 -1.11 -9.36
N SER A 137 -15.29 -0.84 -8.16
CA SER A 137 -16.06 -1.03 -6.92
C SER A 137 -17.22 -0.05 -6.83
N ALA A 138 -17.02 1.21 -7.25
CA ALA A 138 -18.06 2.23 -7.28
C ALA A 138 -19.21 1.86 -8.23
N ALA A 139 -18.92 1.19 -9.35
CA ALA A 139 -19.94 0.70 -10.28
C ALA A 139 -20.90 -0.33 -9.66
N HIS A 140 -20.50 -0.96 -8.57
CA HIS A 140 -21.28 -1.97 -7.84
C HIS A 140 -21.78 -1.50 -6.46
N ALA A 141 -21.37 -0.32 -6.00
CA ALA A 141 -21.80 0.26 -4.74
C ALA A 141 -22.99 1.23 -4.91
N GLY A 142 -23.76 1.42 -3.85
CA GLY A 142 -24.84 2.41 -3.77
C GLY A 142 -24.52 3.60 -2.85
N GLY A 143 -25.38 4.63 -2.93
CA GLY A 143 -25.44 5.71 -1.95
C GLY A 143 -24.11 6.43 -1.71
N ARG A 144 -23.80 6.68 -0.42
CA ARG A 144 -22.59 7.40 0.00
C ARG A 144 -21.31 6.62 -0.27
N ALA A 145 -21.36 5.28 -0.21
CA ALA A 145 -20.19 4.44 -0.46
C ALA A 145 -19.72 4.56 -1.92
N LYS A 146 -20.65 4.61 -2.88
CA LYS A 146 -20.33 4.88 -4.29
C LYS A 146 -19.58 6.21 -4.45
N VAL A 147 -20.09 7.29 -3.86
CA VAL A 147 -19.49 8.63 -3.97
C VAL A 147 -18.07 8.63 -3.40
N VAL A 148 -17.87 8.03 -2.23
CA VAL A 148 -16.53 7.91 -1.63
C VAL A 148 -15.59 7.11 -2.53
N LEU A 149 -16.03 5.99 -3.10
CA LEU A 149 -15.19 5.19 -4.00
C LEU A 149 -14.79 5.96 -5.27
N GLU A 150 -15.69 6.76 -5.85
CA GLU A 150 -15.38 7.63 -7.00
C GLU A 150 -14.40 8.76 -6.63
N GLU A 151 -14.48 9.29 -5.41
CA GLU A 151 -13.50 10.24 -4.88
C GLU A 151 -12.14 9.57 -4.65
N LEU A 152 -12.10 8.40 -4.01
CA LEU A 152 -10.88 7.62 -3.81
C LEU A 152 -10.21 7.27 -5.14
N ALA A 153 -10.99 6.92 -6.16
CA ALA A 153 -10.45 6.65 -7.49
C ALA A 153 -9.72 7.88 -8.09
N ARG A 154 -10.32 9.07 -7.95
CA ARG A 154 -9.71 10.32 -8.40
C ARG A 154 -8.49 10.71 -7.58
N ASP A 155 -8.53 10.49 -6.26
CA ASP A 155 -7.41 10.75 -5.36
C ASP A 155 -6.20 9.89 -5.74
N GLU A 156 -6.40 8.58 -5.95
CA GLU A 156 -5.34 7.65 -6.36
C GLU A 156 -4.73 8.00 -7.73
N GLU A 157 -5.55 8.37 -8.70
CA GLU A 157 -5.07 8.82 -10.01
C GLU A 157 -4.25 10.10 -9.88
N GLY A 158 -4.72 11.06 -9.07
CA GLY A 158 -3.99 12.27 -8.75
C GLY A 158 -2.64 12.00 -8.10
N GLN A 159 -2.57 11.06 -7.16
CA GLN A 159 -1.32 10.63 -6.55
C GLN A 159 -0.38 9.95 -7.55
N ALA A 160 -0.92 9.12 -8.45
CA ALA A 160 -0.10 8.46 -9.46
C ALA A 160 0.55 9.47 -10.41
N VAL A 161 -0.20 10.50 -10.85
CA VAL A 161 0.33 11.59 -11.66
C VAL A 161 1.41 12.39 -10.92
N GLN A 162 1.22 12.67 -9.63
CA GLN A 162 2.25 13.33 -8.82
C GLN A 162 3.51 12.47 -8.68
N ALA A 163 3.36 11.16 -8.48
CA ALA A 163 4.49 10.24 -8.43
C ALA A 163 5.25 10.16 -9.77
N ASP A 164 4.55 10.13 -10.90
CA ASP A 164 5.19 10.18 -12.23
C ASP A 164 5.96 11.49 -12.44
N ARG A 165 5.43 12.62 -11.94
CA ARG A 165 6.13 13.90 -11.97
C ARG A 165 7.41 13.86 -11.14
N GLN A 166 7.34 13.35 -9.90
CA GLN A 166 8.53 13.19 -9.05
C GLN A 166 9.57 12.27 -9.72
N LEU A 167 9.13 11.21 -10.38
CA LEU A 167 10.02 10.31 -11.12
C LEU A 167 10.69 11.00 -12.31
N ALA A 168 9.96 11.86 -13.03
CA ALA A 168 10.52 12.65 -14.13
C ALA A 168 11.56 13.66 -13.63
N GLU A 169 11.30 14.34 -12.51
CA GLU A 169 12.23 15.30 -11.87
C GLU A 169 13.54 14.64 -11.42
N LEU A 170 13.53 13.34 -11.08
CA LEU A 170 14.76 12.59 -10.72
C LEU A 170 15.59 12.15 -11.94
N ARG A 171 15.02 12.20 -13.14
CA ARG A 171 15.68 11.76 -14.38
C ARG A 171 16.31 12.91 -15.17
N THR A 172 16.02 14.15 -14.77
CA THR A 172 16.59 15.39 -15.32
C THR A 172 17.82 15.82 -14.53
#